data_AF-A0A413V024-F1
#
_entry.id   AF-A0A413V024-F1
#
_cell.length_a   1.000
_cell.length_b   1.000
_cell.length_c   1.000
_cell.angle_alpha   90.00
_cell.angle_beta   90.00
_cell.angle_gamma   90.00
#
_symmetry.space_group_name_H-M   'P 1'
#
loop_
_entity.id
_entity.type
_entity.pdbx_description
1 polymer ?
#
loop_
_entity_poly.entity_id
_entity_poly.type
_entity_poly.pdbx_seq_one_letter_code
_entity_poly.pdbx_strand_id
1 'polypeptide(L)'
;MKKRDYELVKNGKYNRRAIMQRAYVFVRNYNYSLSSALKTAWCDAHLKMDEYKAQIAPKYQDYPKPANNFRQAMIDLNPTLRSYDSSWR
;
A
#
# COMPACT_ATOMS: atom_id res chain seq x y z
N MET A 1 20.65 -29.87 -5.33
CA MET A 1 19.64 -29.48 -4.33
C MET A 1 18.85 -28.30 -4.88
N LYS A 2 17.51 -28.36 -4.98
CA LYS A 2 16.71 -27.22 -5.47
C LYS A 2 16.86 -26.05 -4.46
N LYS A 3 17.26 -24.87 -4.92
CA LYS A 3 17.34 -23.67 -4.07
C LYS A 3 15.93 -23.37 -3.55
N ARG A 4 15.79 -23.16 -2.24
CA ARG A 4 14.49 -22.79 -1.65
C ARG A 4 14.23 -21.31 -1.93
N ASP A 5 13.05 -21.01 -2.45
CA ASP A 5 12.59 -19.64 -2.67
C ASP A 5 12.08 -19.06 -1.35
N TYR A 6 12.81 -18.10 -0.78
CA TYR A 6 12.45 -17.39 0.45
C TYR A 6 11.75 -16.04 0.20
N GLU A 7 11.52 -15.69 -1.06
CA GLU A 7 10.79 -14.48 -1.44
C GLU A 7 9.35 -14.55 -0.97
N LEU A 8 8.90 -13.55 -0.22
CA LEU A 8 7.54 -13.47 0.33
C LEU A 8 6.50 -13.15 -0.75
N VAL A 9 6.91 -12.43 -1.80
CA VAL A 9 6.08 -12.07 -2.95
C VAL A 9 6.83 -12.45 -4.21
N LYS A 10 6.16 -13.16 -5.11
CA LYS A 10 6.69 -13.58 -6.42
C LYS A 10 5.67 -13.25 -7.49
N ASN A 11 6.06 -12.44 -8.48
CA ASN A 11 5.18 -12.00 -9.58
C ASN A 11 3.84 -11.41 -9.07
N GLY A 12 3.87 -10.62 -7.99
CA GLY A 12 2.68 -10.00 -7.41
C GLY A 12 1.75 -10.94 -6.64
N LYS A 13 2.17 -12.18 -6.37
CA LYS A 13 1.42 -13.13 -5.54
C LYS A 13 2.20 -13.47 -4.28
N TYR A 14 1.49 -13.64 -3.17
CA TYR A 14 2.08 -14.09 -1.91
C TYR A 14 2.58 -15.54 -2.03
N ASN A 15 3.84 -15.76 -1.68
CA ASN A 15 4.42 -17.08 -1.58
C ASN A 15 4.18 -17.65 -0.18
N ARG A 16 3.05 -18.34 -0.01
CA ARG A 16 2.63 -18.90 1.29
C ARG A 16 3.67 -19.85 1.91
N ARG A 17 4.44 -20.58 1.09
CA ARG A 17 5.51 -21.47 1.59
C ARG A 17 6.64 -20.69 2.23
N ALA A 18 7.07 -19.58 1.61
CA ALA A 18 8.09 -18.70 2.18
C ALA A 18 7.59 -18.01 3.46
N ILE A 19 6.33 -17.57 3.48
CA ILE A 19 5.70 -16.96 4.68
C ILE A 19 5.69 -17.98 5.84
N MET A 20 5.29 -19.22 5.59
CA MET A 20 5.27 -20.26 6.62
C MET A 20 6.68 -20.61 7.11
N GLN A 21 7.66 -20.66 6.20
CA GLN A 21 9.07 -20.86 6.58
C GLN A 21 9.59 -19.71 7.46
N ARG A 22 9.23 -18.46 7.14
CA ARG A 22 9.57 -17.28 7.93
C ARG A 22 8.90 -17.32 9.32
N ALA A 23 7.63 -17.71 9.39
CA ALA A 23 6.95 -17.93 10.65
C ALA A 23 7.64 -19.02 11.50
N TYR A 24 8.05 -20.13 10.88
CA TYR A 24 8.78 -21.18 11.58
C TYR A 24 10.12 -20.71 12.16
N VAL A 25 10.83 -19.83 11.44
CA VAL A 25 12.06 -19.20 11.96
C VAL A 25 11.74 -18.34 13.20
N PHE A 26 10.64 -17.59 13.20
CA PHE A 26 10.23 -16.83 14.38
C PHE A 26 9.92 -17.71 15.59
N VAL A 27 9.22 -18.83 15.38
CA VAL A 27 8.96 -19.81 16.45
C VAL A 27 10.27 -20.39 16.98
N ARG A 28 11.17 -20.84 16.09
CA ARG A 28 12.39 -21.56 16.48
C ARG A 28 13.44 -20.67 17.13
N ASN A 29 13.63 -19.45 16.63
CA ASN A 29 14.73 -18.60 17.06
C ASN A 29 14.33 -17.63 18.18
N TYR A 30 13.05 -17.27 18.26
CA TYR A 30 12.57 -16.22 19.17
C TYR A 30 11.51 -16.73 20.15
N ASN A 31 11.23 -18.05 20.18
CA ASN A 31 10.22 -18.68 21.04
C ASN A 31 8.82 -18.07 20.91
N TYR A 32 8.47 -17.57 19.73
CA TYR A 32 7.13 -17.05 19.47
C TYR A 32 6.13 -18.20 19.41
N SER A 33 4.90 -17.96 19.85
CA SER A 33 3.78 -18.85 19.52
C SER A 33 3.60 -18.92 17.99
N LEU A 34 3.12 -20.04 17.47
CA LEU A 34 2.86 -20.16 16.02
C LEU A 34 1.91 -19.07 15.51
N SER A 35 0.90 -18.69 16.31
CA SER A 35 -0.05 -17.62 15.98
C SER A 35 0.63 -16.25 15.86
N SER A 36 1.45 -15.86 16.84
CA SER A 36 2.17 -14.59 16.79
C SER A 36 3.20 -14.56 15.66
N ALA A 37 3.95 -15.65 15.47
CA ALA A 37 4.91 -15.79 14.38
C ALA A 37 4.26 -15.68 13.00
N LEU A 38 3.08 -16.29 12.81
CA LEU A 38 2.32 -16.17 11.56
C LEU A 38 1.88 -14.74 11.31
N LYS A 39 1.35 -14.04 12.32
CA LYS A 39 0.97 -12.63 12.19
C LYS A 39 2.15 -11.78 11.75
N THR A 40 3.30 -11.91 12.41
CA THR A 40 4.52 -11.18 12.05
C THR A 40 4.98 -11.49 10.61
N ALA A 41 5.00 -12.77 10.22
CA ALA A 41 5.39 -13.16 8.87
C ALA A 41 4.43 -12.64 7.79
N TRP A 42 3.13 -12.54 8.08
CA TRP A 42 2.14 -11.92 7.20
C TRP A 42 2.31 -10.41 7.10
N CYS A 43 2.62 -9.71 8.20
CA CYS A 43 2.95 -8.28 8.17
C CYS A 43 4.14 -8.01 7.24
N ASP A 44 5.21 -8.79 7.37
CA ASP A 44 6.39 -8.69 6.49
C ASP A 44 6.03 -8.93 5.02
N ALA A 45 5.11 -9.87 4.76
CA ALA A 45 4.66 -10.17 3.40
C ALA A 45 3.84 -9.03 2.80
N HIS A 46 2.98 -8.40 3.59
CA HIS A 46 2.22 -7.22 3.18
C HIS A 46 3.13 -6.05 2.83
N LEU A 47 4.13 -5.75 3.69
CA LEU A 47 5.12 -4.72 3.40
C LEU A 47 5.85 -4.98 2.07
N LYS A 48 6.25 -6.23 1.81
CA LYS A 48 6.88 -6.62 0.54
C LYS A 48 5.94 -6.50 -0.66
N MET A 49 4.64 -6.74 -0.47
CA MET A 49 3.64 -6.55 -1.53
C MET A 49 3.44 -5.06 -1.83
N ASP A 50 3.48 -4.20 -0.82
CA ASP A 50 3.36 -2.75 -1.00
C ASP A 50 4.62 -2.19 -1.69
N GLU A 51 5.82 -2.68 -1.34
CA GLU A 51 7.05 -2.39 -2.08
C GLU A 51 6.95 -2.81 -3.56
N TYR A 52 6.42 -4.00 -3.83
CA TYR A 52 6.22 -4.50 -5.20
C TYR A 52 5.22 -3.64 -5.99
N LYS A 53 4.10 -3.27 -5.36
CA LYS A 53 3.12 -2.36 -5.96
C LYS A 53 3.71 -0.97 -6.20
N ALA A 54 4.52 -0.46 -5.29
CA ALA A 54 5.17 0.84 -5.44
C ALA A 54 6.20 0.86 -6.58
N GLN A 55 6.84 -0.28 -6.88
CA GLN A 55 7.73 -0.42 -8.04
C GLN A 55 6.96 -0.46 -9.36
N ILE A 56 5.77 -1.06 -9.38
CA ILE A 56 4.94 -1.19 -10.59
C ILE A 56 4.09 0.05 -10.83
N ALA A 57 3.68 0.73 -9.77
CA ALA A 57 2.92 1.94 -9.89
C ALA A 57 3.74 2.96 -10.68
N PRO A 58 3.20 3.51 -11.79
CA PRO A 58 3.86 4.62 -12.45
C PRO A 58 4.01 5.75 -11.42
N LYS A 59 5.25 6.11 -11.11
CA LYS A 59 5.53 7.34 -10.37
C LYS A 59 5.13 8.49 -11.28
N TYR A 60 3.89 8.95 -11.19
CA TYR A 60 3.47 10.22 -11.77
C TYR A 60 4.18 11.34 -10.99
N GLN A 61 5.45 11.59 -11.31
CA GLN A 61 6.20 12.72 -10.76
C GLN A 61 5.75 14.05 -11.36
N ASP A 62 5.10 14.01 -12.53
CA ASP A 62 4.80 15.20 -13.33
C ASP A 62 3.33 15.60 -13.38
N TYR A 63 2.42 14.84 -12.75
CA TYR A 63 1.04 15.30 -12.63
C TYR A 63 0.93 16.18 -11.38
N PRO A 64 0.83 17.52 -11.50
CA PRO A 64 0.34 18.30 -10.38
C PRO A 64 -0.98 17.66 -9.97
N LYS A 65 -1.11 17.31 -8.68
CA LYS A 65 -2.36 16.82 -8.10
C LYS A 65 -3.46 17.70 -8.69
N PRO A 66 -4.36 17.17 -9.54
CA PRO A 66 -5.39 18.01 -10.13
C PRO A 66 -6.07 18.67 -8.95
N ALA A 67 -6.14 20.00 -8.97
CA ALA A 67 -6.88 20.71 -7.96
C ALA A 67 -8.30 20.17 -8.07
N ASN A 68 -8.64 19.18 -7.23
CA ASN A 68 -9.95 18.55 -7.13
C ASN A 68 -10.92 19.55 -6.48
N ASN A 69 -10.89 20.77 -6.98
CA ASN A 69 -11.75 21.84 -6.60
C ASN A 69 -12.64 22.02 -7.83
N PHE A 70 -13.56 21.08 -8.07
CA PHE A 70 -14.69 21.29 -8.97
C PHE A 70 -15.34 22.65 -8.67
N ARG A 71 -15.33 23.05 -7.40
CA ARG A 71 -15.70 24.38 -6.92
C ARG A 71 -14.90 25.51 -7.58
N GLN A 72 -13.58 25.40 -7.69
CA GLN A 72 -12.73 26.38 -8.38
C GLN A 72 -13.04 26.43 -9.87
N ALA A 73 -13.17 25.26 -10.52
CA ALA A 73 -13.53 25.19 -11.93
C ALA A 73 -14.91 25.83 -12.23
N MET A 74 -15.87 25.69 -11.32
CA MET A 74 -17.17 26.37 -11.44
C MET A 74 -17.10 27.87 -11.17
N ILE A 75 -16.28 28.31 -10.21
CA ILE A 75 -16.05 29.74 -9.94
C ILE A 75 -15.36 30.42 -11.13
N ASP A 76 -14.41 29.74 -11.80
CA ASP A 76 -13.72 30.28 -12.97
C ASP A 76 -14.67 30.37 -14.20
N LEU A 77 -15.60 29.41 -14.35
CA LEU A 77 -16.64 29.46 -15.40
C LEU A 77 -17.70 30.53 -15.12
N ASN A 78 -18.01 30.78 -13.86
CA ASN A 78 -18.99 31.78 -13.44
C ASN A 78 -18.52 32.52 -12.18
N PRO A 79 -17.86 33.69 -12.32
CA PRO A 79 -17.26 34.42 -11.21
C PRO A 79 -18.29 34.93 -10.19
N THR A 80 -19.58 34.97 -10.53
CA THR A 80 -20.67 35.33 -9.60
C THR A 80 -20.88 34.29 -8.48
N LEU A 81 -20.43 33.05 -8.69
CA LEU A 81 -20.50 31.97 -7.69
C LEU A 81 -19.52 32.19 -6.54
N ARG A 82 -18.51 33.06 -6.71
CA ARG A 82 -17.55 33.42 -5.65
C ARG A 82 -18.22 34.11 -4.46
N SER A 83 -19.30 34.84 -4.71
CA SER A 83 -20.07 35.60 -3.72
C SER A 83 -21.30 34.87 -3.18
N TYR A 84 -21.75 33.79 -3.83
CA TYR A 84 -23.02 33.13 -3.54
C TYR A 84 -23.01 32.28 -2.24
N ASP A 85 -21.86 32.09 -1.61
CA ASP A 85 -21.71 31.33 -0.35
C ASP A 85 -21.80 32.21 0.92
N SER A 86 -22.26 33.46 0.78
CA SER A 86 -22.25 34.45 1.86
C SER A 86 -23.62 34.79 2.45
N SER A 87 -24.70 34.15 2.01
CA SER A 87 -26.08 34.53 2.40
C SER A 87 -26.67 33.71 3.56
N TRP A 88 -25.84 33.04 4.35
CA TRP A 88 -26.24 32.50 5.67
C TRP A 88 -25.60 33.32 6.80
N ARG A 89 -25.80 34.63 6.77
CA ARG A 89 -25.69 35.52 7.92
C ARG A 89 -26.93 36.39 8.02
#